data_AF-A0A6B1E0I6-F1
#
_entry.id   AF-A0A6B1E0I6-F1
#
_cell.length_a   1.000
_cell.length_b   1.000
_cell.length_c   1.000
_cell.angle_alpha   90.00
_cell.angle_beta   90.00
_cell.angle_gamma   90.00
#
_symmetry.space_group_name_H-M   'P 1'
#
loop_
_entity.id
_entity.type
_entity.pdbx_description
1 polymer ?
#
loop_
_entity_poly.entity_id
_entity_poly.type
_entity_poly.pdbx_seq_one_letter_code
_entity_poly.pdbx_strand_id
1 'polypeptide(L)'
;MNDNWRKAEELAARPYHIDYFGERDEDGKHYCYAKVREMPGCHSDGATIDEARENVQSALVDFIYFLLEDELAVPEPQPLGERVIVNLRERDHFPQMYPATEARTAS
;
A
#
# COMPACT_ATOMS: atom_id res chain seq x y z
N MET A 1 -22.79 -2.08 -12.58
CA MET A 1 -21.74 -2.34 -11.57
C MET A 1 -22.13 -3.63 -10.87
N ASN A 2 -21.27 -4.66 -10.88
CA ASN A 2 -21.55 -5.94 -10.19
C ASN A 2 -21.70 -5.66 -8.68
N ASP A 3 -22.63 -6.32 -8.00
CA ASP A 3 -22.85 -6.11 -6.55
C ASP A 3 -21.59 -6.42 -5.73
N ASN A 4 -20.76 -7.36 -6.20
CA ASN A 4 -19.48 -7.70 -5.57
C ASN A 4 -18.48 -6.53 -5.58
N TRP A 5 -18.44 -5.71 -6.64
CA TRP A 5 -17.52 -4.55 -6.71
C TRP A 5 -17.86 -3.50 -5.66
N ARG A 6 -19.15 -3.14 -5.55
CA ARG A 6 -19.61 -2.19 -4.54
C ARG A 6 -19.34 -2.70 -3.12
N LYS A 7 -19.59 -3.97 -2.87
CA LYS A 7 -19.30 -4.61 -1.57
C LYS A 7 -17.80 -4.64 -1.28
N ALA A 8 -16.97 -4.88 -2.30
CA ALA A 8 -15.52 -4.86 -2.15
C ALA A 8 -15.01 -3.47 -1.77
N GLU A 9 -15.49 -2.40 -2.41
CA GLU A 9 -15.18 -1.00 -2.06
C GLU A 9 -15.59 -0.69 -0.61
N GLU A 10 -16.81 -1.06 -0.20
CA GLU A 10 -17.30 -0.86 1.17
C GLU A 10 -16.44 -1.59 2.21
N LEU A 11 -16.02 -2.82 1.92
CA LEU A 11 -15.17 -3.61 2.80
C LEU A 11 -13.73 -3.10 2.82
N ALA A 12 -13.16 -2.70 1.68
CA ALA A 12 -11.81 -2.15 1.56
C ALA A 12 -11.65 -0.81 2.31
N ALA A 13 -12.72 -0.02 2.40
CA ALA A 13 -12.74 1.25 3.14
C ALA A 13 -12.60 1.10 4.67
N ARG A 14 -12.61 -0.13 5.18
CA ARG A 14 -12.43 -0.44 6.60
C ARG A 14 -10.95 -0.25 7.01
N PRO A 15 -10.65 -0.07 8.31
CA PRO A 15 -9.33 0.34 8.76
C PRO A 15 -8.31 -0.82 8.79
N TYR A 16 -7.97 -1.36 7.62
CA TYR A 16 -6.88 -2.33 7.47
C TYR A 16 -5.51 -1.72 7.75
N HIS A 17 -4.59 -2.55 8.23
CA HIS A 17 -3.25 -2.11 8.53
C HIS A 17 -2.35 -2.25 7.31
N ILE A 18 -1.76 -1.13 6.88
CA ILE A 18 -0.81 -1.11 5.78
C ILE A 18 0.57 -0.77 6.34
N ASP A 19 1.54 -1.65 6.06
CA ASP A 19 2.94 -1.40 6.33
C ASP A 19 3.63 -0.89 5.06
N TYR A 20 4.49 0.11 5.22
CA TYR A 20 5.27 0.71 4.15
C TYR A 20 6.76 0.49 4.40
N PHE A 21 7.49 0.12 3.35
CA PHE A 21 8.91 -0.17 3.36
C PHE A 21 9.57 0.68 2.27
N GLY A 22 10.71 1.31 2.58
CA GLY A 22 11.56 1.92 1.57
C GLY A 22 12.52 0.86 1.05
N GLU A 23 12.52 0.61 -0.26
CA GLU A 23 13.28 -0.44 -0.91
C GLU A 23 14.14 0.13 -2.04
N ARG A 24 15.03 -0.71 -2.59
CA ARG A 24 15.79 -0.43 -3.81
C ARG A 24 15.63 -1.57 -4.81
N ASP A 25 15.47 -1.24 -6.07
CA ASP A 25 15.47 -2.23 -7.14
C ASP A 25 16.89 -2.71 -7.48
N GLU A 26 17.01 -3.57 -8.49
CA GLU A 26 18.29 -4.14 -8.94
C GLU A 26 19.27 -3.08 -9.47
N ASP A 27 18.75 -1.92 -9.92
CA ASP A 27 19.53 -0.77 -10.40
C ASP A 27 19.85 0.23 -9.28
N GLY A 28 19.41 -0.05 -8.05
CA GLY A 28 19.60 0.80 -6.88
C GLY A 28 18.63 1.99 -6.80
N LYS A 29 17.60 2.06 -7.66
CA LYS A 29 16.57 3.09 -7.61
C LYS A 29 15.63 2.83 -6.45
N HIS A 30 15.34 3.88 -5.70
CA HIS A 30 14.44 3.83 -4.56
C HIS A 30 12.97 3.69 -4.99
N TYR A 31 12.22 2.85 -4.27
CA TYR A 31 10.77 2.74 -4.37
C TYR A 31 10.16 2.47 -2.99
N CYS A 32 8.84 2.60 -2.87
CA CYS A 32 8.09 2.28 -1.67
C CYS A 32 7.26 1.02 -1.90
N TYR A 33 7.42 0.02 -1.04
CA TYR A 33 6.63 -1.20 -1.02
C TYR A 33 5.58 -1.11 0.08
N ALA A 34 4.32 -1.46 -0.23
CA ALA A 34 3.19 -1.45 0.69
C ALA A 34 2.54 -2.83 0.76
N LYS A 35 2.17 -3.29 1.96
CA LYS A 35 1.45 -4.56 2.15
C LYS A 35 0.35 -4.44 3.20
N VAL A 36 -0.75 -5.17 2.99
CA VAL A 36 -1.88 -5.26 3.93
C VAL A 36 -1.62 -6.39 4.91
N ARG A 37 -1.55 -6.10 6.22
CA ARG A 37 -1.18 -7.09 7.24
C ARG A 37 -2.14 -8.27 7.32
N GLU A 38 -3.43 -7.99 7.20
CA GLU A 38 -4.50 -8.98 7.28
C GLU A 38 -4.61 -9.84 6.02
N MET A 39 -3.98 -9.40 4.92
CA MET A 39 -4.02 -10.06 3.63
C MET A 39 -2.59 -10.17 3.09
N PRO A 40 -1.80 -11.16 3.52
CA PRO A 40 -0.39 -11.28 3.13
C PRO A 40 -0.12 -11.30 1.61
N GLY A 41 -1.11 -11.66 0.79
CA GLY A 41 -1.04 -11.63 -0.66
C GLY A 41 -1.47 -10.30 -1.30
N CYS A 42 -1.91 -9.31 -0.52
CA CYS A 42 -2.29 -7.99 -0.98
C CYS A 42 -1.16 -7.00 -0.71
N HIS A 43 -0.41 -6.69 -1.76
CA HIS A 43 0.70 -5.76 -1.71
C HIS A 43 0.82 -5.00 -3.03
N SER A 44 1.50 -3.87 -2.99
CA SER A 44 1.81 -3.06 -4.16
C SER A 44 3.06 -2.23 -3.92
N ASP A 45 3.50 -1.52 -4.93
CA ASP A 45 4.64 -0.63 -4.88
C ASP A 45 4.35 0.68 -5.62
N GLY A 46 5.19 1.68 -5.39
CA GLY A 46 5.14 2.96 -6.07
C GLY A 46 6.48 3.69 -5.93
N ALA A 47 6.74 4.66 -6.80
CA ALA A 47 7.93 5.51 -6.70
C ALA A 47 7.91 6.38 -5.44
N THR A 48 6.72 6.60 -4.86
CA THR A 48 6.51 7.38 -3.63
C THR A 48 5.60 6.64 -2.65
N ILE A 49 5.54 7.11 -1.40
CA ILE A 49 4.60 6.57 -0.40
C ILE A 49 3.13 6.80 -0.79
N ASP A 50 2.82 7.95 -1.41
CA ASP A 50 1.46 8.28 -1.83
C ASP A 50 1.03 7.38 -3.00
N GLU A 51 1.91 7.15 -3.97
CA GLU A 51 1.66 6.22 -5.07
C GLU A 51 1.51 4.77 -4.56
N ALA A 52 2.40 4.32 -3.68
CA ALA A 52 2.29 2.99 -3.07
C ALA A 52 0.98 2.83 -2.27
N ARG A 53 0.53 3.90 -1.61
CA ARG A 53 -0.75 3.95 -0.89
C ARG A 53 -1.93 3.86 -1.85
N GLU A 54 -1.95 4.64 -2.93
CA GLU A 54 -3.02 4.59 -3.93
C GLU A 54 -3.09 3.21 -4.58
N ASN A 55 -1.94 2.67 -4.98
CA ASN A 55 -1.85 1.37 -5.64
C ASN A 55 -2.28 0.22 -4.72
N VAL A 56 -1.84 0.21 -3.44
CA VAL A 56 -2.26 -0.84 -2.50
C VAL A 56 -3.75 -0.74 -2.14
N GLN A 57 -4.34 0.46 -2.15
CA GLN A 57 -5.78 0.63 -1.94
C GLN A 57 -6.58 0.07 -3.11
N SER A 58 -6.15 0.31 -4.35
CA SER A 58 -6.75 -0.31 -5.53
C SER A 58 -6.61 -1.84 -5.47
N ALA A 59 -5.41 -2.34 -5.15
CA ALA A 59 -5.15 -3.77 -5.03
C ALA A 59 -6.00 -4.43 -3.93
N LEU A 60 -6.31 -3.72 -2.85
CA LEU A 60 -7.17 -4.23 -1.77
C LEU A 60 -8.62 -4.40 -2.24
N VAL A 61 -9.16 -3.46 -3.01
CA VAL A 61 -10.50 -3.58 -3.60
C VAL A 61 -10.57 -4.79 -4.52
N ASP A 62 -9.61 -4.93 -5.43
CA ASP A 62 -9.53 -6.06 -6.36
C ASP A 62 -9.41 -7.40 -5.63
N PHE A 63 -8.53 -7.46 -4.61
CA PHE A 63 -8.33 -8.66 -3.82
C PHE A 63 -9.61 -9.10 -3.11
N ILE A 64 -10.32 -8.16 -2.47
CA ILE A 64 -11.60 -8.45 -1.82
C ILE A 64 -12.67 -8.86 -2.83
N TYR A 65 -12.69 -8.24 -4.01
CA TYR A 65 -13.60 -8.64 -5.08
C TYR A 65 -13.42 -10.12 -5.46
N PHE A 66 -12.17 -10.56 -5.68
CA PHE A 66 -11.91 -11.97 -6.03
C PHE A 66 -12.24 -12.93 -4.87
N LEU A 67 -11.99 -12.54 -3.61
CA LEU A 67 -12.48 -13.33 -2.46
C LEU A 67 -14.01 -13.49 -2.49
N LEU A 68 -14.75 -12.42 -2.81
CA LEU A 68 -16.20 -12.47 -2.89
C LEU A 68 -16.70 -13.29 -4.10
N GLU A 69 -16.01 -13.23 -5.24
CA GLU A 69 -16.31 -14.03 -6.42
C GLU A 69 -16.12 -15.54 -6.15
N ASP A 70 -15.06 -15.89 -5.44
CA ASP A 70 -14.73 -17.27 -5.06
C ASP A 70 -15.49 -17.77 -3.81
N GLU A 71 -16.44 -16.98 -3.30
CA GLU A 71 -17.21 -17.27 -2.07
C GLU A 71 -16.32 -17.51 -0.83
N LEU A 72 -15.14 -16.91 -0.80
CA LEU A 72 -14.18 -16.98 0.30
C LEU A 72 -14.47 -15.90 1.36
N ALA A 73 -14.08 -16.20 2.60
CA ALA A 73 -14.20 -15.25 3.69
C ALA A 73 -13.23 -14.08 3.51
N VAL A 74 -13.74 -12.85 3.64
CA VAL A 74 -12.92 -11.64 3.66
C VAL A 74 -12.34 -11.46 5.07
N PRO A 75 -11.00 -11.41 5.24
CA PRO A 75 -10.38 -11.17 6.54
C PRO A 75 -10.84 -9.85 7.15
N GLU A 76 -11.20 -9.86 8.42
CA GLU A 76 -11.56 -8.64 9.14
C GLU A 76 -10.30 -7.83 9.52
N PRO A 77 -10.32 -6.49 9.48
CA PRO A 77 -9.24 -5.68 10.03
C PRO A 77 -9.00 -6.04 11.49
N GLN A 78 -7.73 -6.17 11.88
CA GLN A 78 -7.44 -6.35 13.31
C GLN A 78 -7.87 -5.08 14.08
N PRO A 79 -8.28 -5.21 15.35
CA PRO A 79 -8.44 -4.03 16.19
C PRO A 79 -7.13 -3.24 16.22
N LEU A 80 -7.20 -1.91 16.46
CA LEU A 80 -6.01 -1.08 16.66
C LEU A 80 -5.22 -1.60 17.88
N GLY A 81 -4.35 -2.58 17.66
CA GLY A 81 -3.33 -3.03 18.59
C GLY A 81 -2.09 -2.15 18.46
N GLU A 82 -1.17 -2.28 19.42
CA GLU A 82 0.08 -1.51 19.44
C GLU A 82 0.80 -1.56 18.07
N ARG A 83 1.02 -0.37 17.48
CA ARG A 83 1.88 -0.23 16.31
C ARG A 83 3.32 -0.57 16.70
N VAL A 84 3.76 -1.79 16.38
CA VAL A 84 5.18 -2.10 16.37
C VAL A 84 5.80 -1.47 15.12
N ILE A 85 6.38 -0.28 15.31
CA ILE A 85 7.28 0.30 14.30
C ILE A 85 8.56 -0.51 14.37
N VAL A 86 8.69 -1.50 13.48
CA VAL A 86 9.98 -2.18 13.29
C VAL A 86 10.93 -1.17 12.66
N ASN A 87 11.98 -0.79 13.39
CA ASN A 87 13.07 0.01 12.85
C ASN A 87 13.73 -0.79 11.72
N LEU A 88 13.36 -0.51 10.48
CA LEU A 88 14.22 -0.78 9.33
C LEU A 88 15.41 0.18 9.49
N ARG A 89 16.60 -0.39 9.63
CA ARG A 89 17.84 0.37 9.82
C ARG A 89 17.94 1.43 8.72
N GLU A 90 18.28 2.66 9.13
CA GLU A 90 18.36 3.91 8.33
C GLU A 90 17.08 4.76 8.28
N ARG A 91 16.77 5.37 9.43
CA ARG A 91 15.91 6.57 9.52
C ARG A 91 16.47 7.80 8.79
N ASP A 92 17.62 7.70 8.13
CA ASP A 92 18.30 8.88 7.59
C ASP A 92 17.83 9.27 6.19
N HIS A 93 17.15 8.39 5.44
CA HIS A 93 16.65 8.71 4.11
C HIS A 93 15.31 8.01 3.88
N PHE A 94 14.28 8.43 4.62
CA PHE A 94 12.91 8.34 4.10
C PHE A 94 12.74 9.61 3.25
N PRO A 95 13.12 9.62 1.96
CA PRO A 95 12.79 10.77 1.17
C PRO A 95 11.27 10.85 1.22
N GLN A 96 10.76 11.96 1.76
CA GLN A 96 9.60 12.58 1.13
C GLN A 96 10.08 12.84 -0.30
N MET A 97 10.01 11.83 -1.18
CA MET A 97 10.45 11.98 -2.55
C MET A 97 9.32 12.75 -3.21
N TYR A 98 9.33 14.06 -2.94
CA TYR A 98 8.61 15.07 -3.68
C TYR A 98 8.75 14.75 -5.16
N PRO A 99 7.68 14.92 -5.96
CA PRO A 99 7.69 14.53 -7.36
C PRO A 99 8.90 15.14 -8.06
N ALA A 100 9.59 14.31 -8.85
CA ALA A 100 10.74 14.73 -9.62
C ALA A 100 10.34 15.83 -10.63
N THR A 101 11.10 16.93 -10.62
CA THR A 101 11.28 17.96 -11.67
C THR A 101 10.18 19.01 -11.82
N GLU A 102 10.46 20.31 -11.87
CA GLU A 102 11.55 20.94 -12.64
C GLU A 102 12.42 21.93 -11.84
N ALA A 103 13.72 21.64 -11.83
CA ALA A 103 14.72 22.69 -11.87
C ALA A 103 14.77 23.25 -13.30
N ARG A 104 14.39 24.51 -13.48
CA ARG A 104 14.88 25.33 -14.60
C ARG A 104 15.66 26.51 -14.03
N THR A 105 16.99 26.30 -14.03
CA THR A 105 18.07 27.25 -14.33
C THR A 105 18.02 28.65 -13.69
N ALA A 106 19.06 28.89 -12.88
CA ALA A 106 19.63 30.20 -12.61
C ALA A 106 19.84 31.01 -13.90
N SER A 107 19.46 32.29 -13.89
CA SER A 107 20.41 33.41 -13.88
C SER A 107 19.69 34.76 -13.74
#